data_AF-A0A0A7DT59-F1
#
_entry.id   AF-A0A0A7DT59-F1
#
_cell.length_a   1.000
_cell.length_b   1.000
_cell.length_c   1.000
_cell.angle_alpha   90.00
_cell.angle_beta   90.00
_cell.angle_gamma   90.00
#
_symmetry.space_group_name_H-M   'P 1'
#
loop_
_entity.id
_entity.type
_entity.pdbx_description
1 polymer ?
#
loop_
_entity_poly.entity_id
_entity_poly.type
_entity_poly.pdbx_seq_one_letter_code
_entity_poly.pdbx_strand_id
1 'polypeptide(L)'
;WIVNVKETGQVWLVDYADPINPQIKMIVAELFLHDGGWDSTKRYFMVAANQSNKVAVIDALEGKLTALVDTPEIPHPGRGANWIDPVYGPVWSTSHLGAPFLTSIGTDPVNHPEQAWTVVRTTELPGAGSLFIKTHP
;
A
#
# COMPACT_ATOMS: atom_id res chain seq x y z
N TRP A 1 -8.75 10.93 -9.27
CA TRP A 1 -8.43 10.95 -7.83
C TRP A 1 -8.56 9.54 -7.28
N ILE A 2 -7.82 9.23 -6.22
CA ILE A 2 -7.97 7.99 -5.46
C ILE A 2 -8.44 8.33 -4.06
N VAL A 3 -9.51 7.68 -3.59
CA VAL A 3 -10.17 7.98 -2.31
C VAL A 3 -10.32 6.69 -1.52
N ASN A 4 -9.89 6.71 -0.26
CA ASN A 4 -10.14 5.63 0.69
C ASN A 4 -11.42 5.91 1.47
N VAL A 5 -12.35 4.95 1.48
CA VAL A 5 -13.56 4.99 2.30
C VAL A 5 -13.43 3.92 3.38
N LYS A 6 -13.14 4.38 4.60
CA LYS A 6 -12.62 3.56 5.71
C LYS A 6 -13.59 2.46 6.14
N GLU A 7 -14.79 2.82 6.56
CA GLU A 7 -15.74 1.90 7.21
C GLU A 7 -16.40 0.93 6.23
N THR A 8 -16.48 1.28 4.94
CA THR A 8 -16.99 0.38 3.88
C THR A 8 -15.89 -0.44 3.22
N GLY A 9 -14.62 -0.15 3.52
CA GLY A 9 -13.47 -0.85 2.96
C GLY A 9 -13.34 -0.72 1.45
N GLN A 10 -13.58 0.48 0.92
CA GLN A 10 -13.58 0.73 -0.52
C GLN A 10 -12.50 1.72 -0.92
N VAL A 11 -11.86 1.45 -2.06
CA VAL A 11 -11.05 2.42 -2.78
C VAL A 11 -11.83 2.90 -3.99
N TRP A 12 -11.98 4.22 -4.14
CA TRP A 12 -12.68 4.81 -5.27
C TRP A 12 -11.69 5.43 -6.23
N LEU A 13 -11.79 5.06 -7.50
CA LEU A 13 -11.15 5.78 -8.60
C LEU A 13 -12.17 6.74 -9.17
N VAL A 14 -11.96 8.02 -8.92
CA VAL A 14 -12.81 9.10 -9.39
C VAL A 14 -12.17 9.69 -10.64
N ASP A 15 -12.80 9.51 -11.79
CA ASP A 15 -12.47 10.23 -13.01
C ASP A 15 -13.02 11.65 -12.90
N TYR A 16 -12.15 12.62 -13.16
CA TYR A 16 -12.40 14.05 -13.02
C TYR A 16 -12.22 14.80 -14.35
N ALA A 17 -12.20 14.08 -15.48
CA ALA A 17 -12.23 14.69 -16.81
C ALA A 17 -13.49 15.54 -17.02
N ASP A 18 -14.64 15.10 -16.50
CA ASP A 18 -15.82 15.92 -16.28
C ASP A 18 -16.09 16.05 -14.77
N PRO A 19 -15.69 17.16 -14.12
CA PRO A 19 -15.87 17.35 -12.69
C PRO A 19 -17.33 17.59 -12.27
N ILE A 20 -18.24 17.85 -13.22
CA ILE A 20 -19.68 18.02 -12.93
C ILE A 20 -20.39 16.66 -12.97
N ASN A 21 -19.95 15.75 -13.83
CA ASN A 21 -20.50 14.39 -13.96
C ASN A 21 -19.39 13.32 -13.83
N PRO A 22 -18.75 13.20 -12.66
CA PRO A 22 -17.61 12.31 -12.50
C PRO A 22 -18.02 10.84 -12.61
N GLN A 23 -17.22 10.05 -13.33
CA GLN A 23 -17.34 8.60 -13.28
C GLN A 23 -16.59 8.07 -12.05
N ILE A 24 -17.23 7.19 -11.28
CA ILE A 24 -16.64 6.62 -10.06
C ILE A 24 -16.63 5.11 -10.18
N LYS A 25 -15.43 4.53 -10.13
CA LYS A 25 -15.24 3.08 -9.97
C LYS A 25 -14.95 2.76 -8.51
N MET A 26 -15.89 2.08 -7.86
CA MET A 26 -15.75 1.63 -6.47
C MET A 26 -15.12 0.23 -6.46
N ILE A 27 -13.99 0.09 -5.79
CA ILE A 27 -13.25 -1.17 -5.65
C ILE A 27 -13.37 -1.62 -4.20
N VAL A 28 -13.94 -2.81 -3.97
CA VAL A 28 -13.92 -3.44 -2.65
C VAL A 28 -12.49 -3.88 -2.36
N ALA A 29 -11.94 -3.43 -1.24
CA ALA A 29 -10.59 -3.71 -0.80
C ALA A 29 -10.61 -4.46 0.55
N GLU A 30 -10.54 -3.72 1.66
CA GLU A 30 -10.56 -4.26 3.01
C GLU A 30 -11.05 -3.17 3.98
N LEU A 31 -11.70 -3.56 5.07
CA LEU A 31 -12.17 -2.63 6.09
C LEU A 31 -11.03 -1.84 6.73
N PHE A 32 -11.36 -0.65 7.24
CA PHE A 32 -10.47 0.22 8.00
C PHE A 32 -9.31 0.83 7.21
N LEU A 33 -9.50 1.04 5.89
CA LEU A 33 -8.56 1.81 5.07
C LEU A 33 -8.19 3.14 5.73
N HIS A 34 -6.93 3.52 5.61
CA HIS A 34 -6.40 4.73 6.22
C HIS A 34 -5.49 5.45 5.22
N ASP A 35 -4.18 5.36 5.41
CA ASP A 35 -3.14 6.01 4.65
C ASP A 35 -2.43 5.03 3.71
N GLY A 36 -1.71 5.58 2.74
CA GLY A 36 -1.11 4.83 1.66
C GLY A 36 -0.39 5.72 0.65
N GLY A 37 0.29 5.09 -0.28
CA GLY A 37 1.02 5.80 -1.32
C GLY A 37 1.28 4.95 -2.55
N TRP A 38 1.79 5.61 -3.57
CA TRP A 38 2.13 4.98 -4.82
C TRP A 38 3.44 4.20 -4.70
N ASP A 39 3.49 3.07 -5.40
CA ASP A 39 4.74 2.40 -5.72
C ASP A 39 5.70 3.32 -6.51
N SER A 40 6.92 2.85 -6.78
CA SER A 40 7.92 3.65 -7.50
C SER A 40 7.47 4.00 -8.93
N THR A 41 6.68 3.14 -9.58
CA THR A 41 6.21 3.34 -10.96
C THR A 41 4.96 4.22 -11.07
N LYS A 42 4.32 4.55 -9.94
CA LYS A 42 3.07 5.33 -9.90
C LYS A 42 1.88 4.63 -10.57
N ARG A 43 1.90 3.30 -10.61
CA ARG A 43 0.79 2.48 -11.12
C ARG A 43 -0.02 1.86 -9.99
N TYR A 44 0.65 1.37 -8.96
CA TYR A 44 0.01 0.63 -7.88
C TYR A 44 -0.12 1.50 -6.64
N PHE A 45 -1.35 1.62 -6.13
CA PHE A 45 -1.62 2.31 -4.89
C PHE A 45 -1.60 1.30 -3.73
N MET A 46 -0.63 1.48 -2.84
CA MET A 46 -0.41 0.68 -1.65
C MET A 46 -1.13 1.36 -0.47
N VAL A 47 -2.16 0.74 0.10
CA VAL A 47 -2.96 1.36 1.18
C VAL A 47 -3.09 0.43 2.38
N ALA A 48 -2.85 0.98 3.57
CA ALA A 48 -3.02 0.27 4.83
C ALA A 48 -4.51 0.14 5.20
N ALA A 49 -4.96 -1.09 5.38
CA ALA A 49 -6.17 -1.45 6.10
C ALA A 49 -5.78 -1.73 7.55
N ASN A 50 -5.57 -0.66 8.31
CA ASN A 50 -4.71 -0.70 9.49
C ASN A 50 -5.23 -1.62 10.60
N GLN A 51 -6.52 -1.57 10.94
CA GLN A 51 -7.11 -2.46 11.93
C GLN A 51 -7.40 -3.88 11.43
N SER A 52 -7.13 -4.14 10.15
CA SER A 52 -7.17 -5.47 9.55
C SER A 52 -5.76 -6.07 9.38
N ASN A 53 -4.70 -5.36 9.82
CA ASN A 53 -3.30 -5.75 9.69
C ASN A 53 -2.89 -6.10 8.23
N LYS A 54 -3.46 -5.40 7.25
CA LYS A 54 -3.26 -5.66 5.84
C LYS A 54 -2.84 -4.42 5.07
N VAL A 55 -2.18 -4.63 3.94
CA VAL A 55 -1.98 -3.64 2.89
C VAL A 55 -2.71 -4.10 1.64
N ALA A 56 -3.67 -3.30 1.17
CA ALA A 56 -4.34 -3.53 -0.10
C ALA A 56 -3.53 -2.88 -1.24
N VAL A 57 -3.40 -3.61 -2.35
CA VAL A 57 -2.73 -3.17 -3.57
C VAL A 57 -3.78 -2.92 -4.64
N ILE A 58 -3.91 -1.67 -5.10
CA ILE A 58 -4.83 -1.30 -6.17
C ILE A 58 -4.03 -1.02 -7.44
N ASP A 59 -4.30 -1.75 -8.52
CA ASP A 59 -3.82 -1.36 -9.86
C ASP A 59 -4.69 -0.22 -10.36
N ALA A 60 -4.15 1.00 -10.37
CA ALA A 60 -4.91 2.18 -10.78
C ALA A 60 -5.10 2.27 -12.30
N LEU A 61 -4.30 1.55 -13.10
CA LEU A 61 -4.47 1.48 -14.54
C LEU A 61 -5.65 0.58 -14.91
N GLU A 62 -5.71 -0.61 -14.35
CA GLU A 62 -6.80 -1.57 -14.59
C GLU A 62 -8.05 -1.29 -13.71
N GLY A 63 -7.85 -0.50 -12.66
CA GLY A 63 -8.86 -0.17 -11.66
C GLY A 63 -9.38 -1.40 -10.92
N LYS A 64 -8.49 -2.22 -10.36
CA LYS A 64 -8.85 -3.44 -9.62
C LYS A 64 -7.97 -3.64 -8.38
N LEU A 65 -8.50 -4.37 -7.41
CA LEU A 65 -7.73 -4.93 -6.31
C LEU A 65 -6.83 -6.04 -6.87
N THR A 66 -5.52 -5.92 -6.66
CA THR A 66 -4.52 -6.88 -7.14
C THR A 66 -4.13 -7.86 -6.03
N ALA A 67 -4.02 -7.38 -4.79
CA ALA A 67 -3.66 -8.21 -3.66
C ALA A 67 -4.10 -7.60 -2.32
N LEU A 68 -4.24 -8.46 -1.32
CA LEU A 68 -4.30 -8.12 0.10
C LEU A 68 -3.11 -8.79 0.77
N VAL A 69 -2.17 -7.98 1.26
CA VAL A 69 -0.91 -8.46 1.82
C VAL A 69 -1.00 -8.40 3.35
N ASP A 70 -0.83 -9.53 4.02
CA ASP A 70 -0.77 -9.59 5.48
C ASP A 70 0.49 -8.92 6.00
N THR A 71 0.36 -8.22 7.13
CA THR A 71 1.45 -7.51 7.78
C THR A 71 1.35 -7.65 9.31
N PRO A 72 2.41 -7.31 10.06
CA PRO A 72 2.32 -7.13 11.51
C PRO A 72 1.28 -6.08 11.95
N GLU A 73 1.04 -5.99 13.25
CA GLU A 73 -0.05 -5.18 13.80
C GLU A 73 -0.01 -3.70 13.40
N ILE A 74 -1.15 -3.19 12.95
CA ILE A 74 -1.45 -1.77 12.68
C ILE A 74 -0.39 -1.12 11.77
N PRO A 75 -0.30 -1.51 10.49
CA PRO A 75 0.55 -0.80 9.53
C PRO A 75 0.14 0.67 9.45
N HIS A 76 1.12 1.57 9.51
CA HIS A 76 0.91 3.03 9.45
C HIS A 76 2.00 3.69 8.58
N PRO A 77 1.87 3.65 7.24
CA PRO A 77 2.94 4.04 6.32
C PRO A 77 3.14 5.55 6.15
N GLY A 78 2.15 6.37 6.44
CA GLY A 78 1.98 7.65 5.75
C GLY A 78 1.79 7.41 4.26
N ARG A 79 2.77 7.81 3.44
CA ARG A 79 2.82 7.45 2.00
C ARG A 79 3.71 6.22 1.72
N GLY A 80 4.35 5.70 2.76
CA GLY A 80 5.40 4.70 2.68
C GLY A 80 6.68 5.20 2.03
N ALA A 81 7.60 4.26 1.83
CA ALA A 81 8.93 4.50 1.27
C ALA A 81 9.22 3.49 0.16
N ASN A 82 9.56 4.00 -1.03
CA ASN A 82 9.97 3.17 -2.17
C ASN A 82 11.49 3.12 -2.25
N TRP A 83 12.07 1.95 -2.43
CA TRP A 83 13.51 1.76 -2.59
C TRP A 83 13.82 0.44 -3.32
N ILE A 84 15.08 0.22 -3.67
CA ILE A 84 15.53 -1.02 -4.31
C ILE A 84 16.14 -1.92 -3.25
N ASP A 85 15.48 -3.05 -2.98
CA ASP A 85 16.06 -4.13 -2.19
C ASP A 85 17.17 -4.82 -3.00
N PRO A 86 18.37 -5.00 -2.43
CA PRO A 86 19.50 -5.60 -3.15
C PRO A 86 19.27 -7.05 -3.56
N VAL A 87 18.31 -7.76 -2.96
CA VAL A 87 17.97 -9.15 -3.26
C VAL A 87 16.65 -9.25 -4.02
N TYR A 88 15.65 -8.45 -3.63
CA TYR A 88 14.27 -8.61 -4.11
C TYR A 88 13.81 -7.56 -5.12
N GLY A 89 14.66 -6.59 -5.47
CA GLY A 89 14.31 -5.54 -6.43
C GLY A 89 13.41 -4.46 -5.83
N PRO A 90 12.55 -3.80 -6.65
CA PRO A 90 11.70 -2.70 -6.19
C PRO A 90 10.72 -3.11 -5.08
N VAL A 91 10.77 -2.37 -3.98
CA VAL A 91 9.88 -2.56 -2.82
C VAL A 91 9.26 -1.25 -2.35
N TRP A 92 8.09 -1.37 -1.74
CA TRP A 92 7.44 -0.33 -0.94
C TRP A 92 7.38 -0.79 0.51
N SER A 93 7.71 0.09 1.46
CA SER A 93 7.77 -0.24 2.87
C SER A 93 6.80 0.57 3.73
N THR A 94 6.28 -0.09 4.77
CA THR A 94 5.48 0.50 5.85
C THR A 94 6.14 0.25 7.19
N SER A 95 5.98 1.20 8.12
CA SER A 95 6.20 0.95 9.54
C SER A 95 4.88 0.57 10.23
N HIS A 96 4.95 0.27 11.52
CA HIS A 96 3.85 -0.25 12.31
C HIS A 96 3.67 0.53 13.61
N LEU A 97 2.41 0.83 13.94
CA LEU A 97 2.04 1.41 15.22
C LEU A 97 1.97 0.32 16.30
N GLY A 98 1.47 -0.87 15.96
CA GLY A 98 1.25 -1.97 16.89
C GLY A 98 2.45 -2.91 17.06
N ALA A 99 3.45 -2.84 16.18
CA ALA A 99 4.58 -3.77 16.19
C ALA A 99 5.93 -3.07 15.92
N PRO A 100 7.05 -3.60 16.46
CA PRO A 100 8.38 -3.02 16.29
C PRO A 100 9.03 -3.46 14.97
N PHE A 101 8.33 -3.31 13.84
CA PHE A 101 8.84 -3.77 12.55
C PHE A 101 8.70 -2.72 11.44
N LEU A 102 9.59 -2.80 10.45
CA LEU A 102 9.37 -2.32 9.09
C LEU A 102 9.08 -3.51 8.20
N THR A 103 8.01 -3.41 7.41
CA THR A 103 7.60 -4.44 6.45
C THR A 103 7.82 -3.90 5.04
N SER A 104 8.50 -4.65 4.19
CA SER A 104 8.76 -4.31 2.79
C SER A 104 8.07 -5.30 1.86
N ILE A 105 7.30 -4.77 0.92
CA ILE A 105 6.46 -5.51 -0.01
C ILE A 105 7.04 -5.34 -1.42
N GLY A 106 7.20 -6.43 -2.16
CA GLY A 106 7.64 -6.38 -3.56
C GLY A 106 6.60 -5.71 -4.47
N THR A 107 7.02 -4.82 -5.36
CA THR A 107 6.10 -4.01 -6.20
C THR A 107 6.33 -4.14 -7.70
N ASP A 108 7.13 -5.12 -8.15
CA ASP A 108 7.47 -5.30 -9.57
C ASP A 108 6.97 -6.66 -10.10
N PRO A 109 5.69 -6.76 -10.50
CA PRO A 109 5.13 -8.00 -11.05
C PRO A 109 5.66 -8.36 -12.44
N VAL A 110 6.45 -7.49 -13.09
CA VAL A 110 6.97 -7.74 -14.45
C VAL A 110 8.32 -8.44 -14.38
N ASN A 111 9.28 -7.88 -13.64
CA ASN A 111 10.64 -8.46 -13.57
C ASN A 111 10.90 -9.27 -12.30
N HIS A 112 10.08 -9.09 -11.26
CA HIS A 112 10.18 -9.82 -9.98
C HIS A 112 8.84 -10.49 -9.61
N PRO A 113 8.25 -11.31 -10.51
CA PRO A 113 6.87 -11.81 -10.35
C PRO A 113 6.68 -12.70 -9.12
N GLU A 114 7.71 -13.42 -8.67
CA GLU A 114 7.65 -14.26 -7.48
C GLU A 114 7.60 -13.44 -6.18
N GLN A 115 8.14 -12.22 -6.21
CA GLN A 115 8.22 -11.32 -5.05
C GLN A 115 7.03 -10.35 -5.00
N ALA A 116 6.40 -10.08 -6.14
CA ALA A 116 5.35 -9.09 -6.27
C ALA A 116 4.18 -9.38 -5.31
N TRP A 117 3.79 -8.35 -4.56
CA TRP A 117 2.67 -8.39 -3.62
C TRP A 117 2.83 -9.37 -2.46
N THR A 118 4.09 -9.67 -2.10
CA THR A 118 4.43 -10.45 -0.90
C THR A 118 5.33 -9.64 0.01
N VAL A 119 5.30 -9.95 1.31
CA VAL A 119 6.29 -9.43 2.27
C VAL A 119 7.62 -10.15 1.99
N VAL A 120 8.60 -9.40 1.50
CA VAL A 120 9.92 -9.94 1.14
C VAL A 120 10.98 -9.66 2.21
N ARG A 121 10.77 -8.63 3.04
CA ARG A 121 11.66 -8.28 4.14
C ARG A 121 10.89 -7.71 5.33
N THR A 122 11.23 -8.19 6.51
CA THR A 122 10.84 -7.61 7.80
C THR A 122 12.11 -7.19 8.54
N THR A 123 12.18 -5.94 8.96
CA THR A 123 13.31 -5.39 9.73
C THR A 123 12.81 -4.98 11.11
N GLU A 124 13.44 -5.51 12.15
CA GLU A 124 13.13 -5.12 13.53
C GLU A 124 13.55 -3.68 13.81
N LEU A 125 12.70 -2.96 14.53
CA LEU A 125 12.92 -1.61 15.03
C LEU A 125 13.11 -1.64 16.55
N PRO A 126 13.72 -0.59 17.16
CA PRO A 126 13.86 -0.51 18.62
C PRO A 126 12.54 -0.54 19.40
N GLY A 127 11.39 -0.30 18.74
CA GLY A 127 10.08 -0.30 19.37
C GLY A 127 8.94 -0.09 18.38
N ALA A 128 7.72 -0.30 18.88
CA ALA A 128 6.47 -0.02 18.18
C ALA A 128 6.12 1.48 18.24
N GLY A 129 4.96 1.86 17.70
CA GLY A 129 4.46 3.24 17.71
C GLY A 129 5.01 4.11 16.57
N SER A 130 5.56 3.49 15.52
CA SER A 130 6.05 4.24 14.37
C SER A 130 4.89 4.74 13.51
N LEU A 131 4.93 6.03 13.14
CA LEU A 131 3.90 6.68 12.33
C LEU A 131 4.32 6.87 10.87
N PHE A 132 5.62 6.99 10.60
CA PHE A 132 6.12 7.36 9.29
C PHE A 132 7.43 6.66 8.98
N ILE A 133 7.60 6.34 7.69
CA ILE A 133 8.86 5.92 7.09
C ILE A 133 9.18 6.83 5.92
N LYS A 134 10.47 7.07 5.67
CA LYS A 134 10.92 7.89 4.54
C LYS A 134 12.24 7.41 3.96
N THR A 135 12.38 7.64 2.66
CA THR A 135 13.62 7.50 1.90
C THR A 135 13.56 8.44 0.69
N HIS A 136 14.66 8.52 -0.07
CA HIS A 136 14.78 9.26 -1.31
C HIS A 136 15.66 8.46 -2.30
N PRO A 137 15.43 8.56 -3.62
CA PRO A 137 16.32 8.00 -4.64
C PRO A 137 17.76 8.48 -4.56
#